data_AF-A0A7C5NV58-F1
#
_entry.id   AF-A0A7C5NV58-F1
#
_cell.length_a   1.000
_cell.length_b   1.000
_cell.length_c   1.000
_cell.angle_alpha   90.00
_cell.angle_beta   90.00
_cell.angle_gamma   90.00
#
_symmetry.space_group_name_H-M   'P 1'
#
loop_
_entity.id
_entity.type
_entity.pdbx_description
1 polymer ?
#
loop_
_entity_poly.entity_id
_entity_poly.type
_entity_poly.pdbx_seq_one_letter_code
_entity_poly.pdbx_strand_id
1 'polypeptide(L)'
;MKRILNIAILGLSLLFTVTLLANDNGHEKKKKEEHKASTEDCSHVHWSYKGEEAPEHWPDLCSSFSPCGGIVQSPIDISKAVHDKHLEPIIFDYYRTRTNIINNGHTIQFNVDK
;
A
#
# COMPACT_ATOMS: atom_id res chain seq x y z
N MET A 1 10.33 78.08 4.34
CA MET A 1 9.35 77.26 5.09
C MET A 1 10.11 76.26 5.95
N LYS A 2 9.57 75.95 7.13
CA LYS A 2 10.28 75.60 8.37
C LYS A 2 11.07 74.29 8.33
N ARG A 3 12.27 74.34 8.92
CA ARG A 3 13.15 73.22 9.27
C ARG A 3 12.50 72.38 10.37
N ILE A 4 12.53 71.05 10.24
CA ILE A 4 12.15 70.13 11.33
C ILE A 4 13.44 69.58 11.96
N LEU A 5 13.46 69.74 13.28
CA LEU A 5 14.54 69.61 14.24
C LEU A 5 14.48 68.24 14.91
N ASN A 6 15.64 67.62 15.14
CA ASN A 6 15.81 66.40 15.93
C ASN A 6 15.32 66.56 17.37
N ILE A 7 14.63 65.56 17.92
CA ILE A 7 14.59 65.33 19.38
C ILE A 7 15.03 63.89 19.65
N ALA A 8 16.25 63.78 20.16
CA ALA A 8 16.76 62.61 20.85
C ALA A 8 16.00 62.44 22.18
N ILE A 9 15.43 61.27 22.42
CA ILE A 9 15.19 60.78 23.79
C ILE A 9 16.21 59.68 24.02
N LEU A 10 17.20 60.05 24.83
CA LEU A 10 18.29 59.22 25.32
C LEU A 10 17.77 58.07 26.18
N GLY A 11 18.56 57.00 26.15
CA GLY A 11 18.18 55.68 26.61
C GLY A 11 17.92 55.54 28.10
N LEU A 12 17.02 54.60 28.39
CA LEU A 12 17.10 53.71 29.53
C LEU A 12 16.21 52.49 29.20
N SER A 13 16.66 51.29 29.52
CA SER A 13 16.02 49.99 29.23
C SER A 13 16.38 49.32 27.89
N LEU A 14 17.58 49.60 27.38
CA LEU A 14 18.31 48.68 26.51
C LEU A 14 18.95 47.59 27.40
N LEU A 15 18.15 46.69 27.98
CA LEU A 15 18.68 45.68 28.92
C LEU A 15 17.91 44.34 29.02
N PHE A 16 16.98 43.99 28.12
CA PHE A 16 16.28 42.70 28.30
C PHE A 16 15.90 41.85 27.07
N THR A 17 16.31 42.15 25.85
CA THR A 17 15.92 41.29 24.70
C THR A 17 17.04 40.84 23.76
N VAL A 18 18.29 41.24 24.00
CA VAL A 18 19.43 40.82 23.18
C VAL A 18 20.44 40.00 23.99
N THR A 19 20.00 38.83 24.44
CA THR A 19 20.85 37.65 24.68
C THR A 19 20.01 36.39 24.44
N LEU A 20 19.81 36.04 23.16
CA LEU A 20 19.50 34.68 22.71
C LEU A 20 19.91 34.55 21.23
N LEU A 21 21.20 34.80 20.99
CA LEU A 21 22.03 34.16 19.97
C LEU A 21 23.20 33.60 20.82
N ALA A 22 23.62 32.34 20.78
CA ALA A 22 23.45 31.30 19.78
C ALA A 22 23.76 29.92 20.39
N ASN A 23 23.24 28.90 19.70
CA ASN A 23 23.83 27.59 19.45
C ASN A 23 23.91 26.59 20.62
N ASP A 24 22.78 25.92 20.86
CA ASP A 24 22.74 24.60 21.48
C ASP A 24 23.38 23.57 20.51
N ASN A 25 24.31 22.76 21.02
CA ASN A 25 24.85 21.59 20.34
C ASN A 25 23.78 20.48 20.35
N GLY A 26 22.71 20.71 19.59
CA GLY A 26 21.65 19.75 19.38
C GLY A 26 22.03 18.79 18.27
N HIS A 27 22.47 17.59 18.65
CA HIS A 27 22.49 16.40 17.79
C HIS A 27 21.28 16.44 16.84
N GLU A 28 21.54 16.56 15.54
CA GLU A 28 20.53 16.36 14.50
C GLU A 28 20.12 14.88 14.57
N LYS A 29 19.17 14.57 15.45
CA LYS A 29 18.42 13.33 15.38
C LYS A 29 17.63 13.43 14.09
N LYS A 30 18.14 12.80 13.02
CA LYS A 30 17.33 12.39 11.88
C LYS A 30 16.02 11.88 12.44
N LYS A 31 14.95 12.63 12.22
CA LYS A 31 13.60 12.19 12.47
C LYS A 31 13.46 10.96 11.58
N LYS A 32 13.52 9.78 12.21
CA LYS A 32 13.17 8.53 11.54
C LYS A 32 11.75 8.78 11.08
N GLU A 33 11.56 9.02 9.79
CA GLU A 33 10.24 8.93 9.19
C GLU A 33 9.80 7.51 9.49
N GLU A 34 8.95 7.41 10.50
CA GLU A 34 8.11 6.26 10.70
C GLU A 34 7.27 6.23 9.43
N HIS A 35 7.72 5.42 8.45
CA HIS A 35 6.94 5.06 7.30
C HIS A 35 5.70 4.37 7.85
N LYS A 36 4.69 5.17 8.19
CA LYS A 36 3.32 4.74 8.27
C LYS A 36 3.08 4.05 6.95
N ALA A 37 2.99 2.72 6.97
CA ALA A 37 2.71 1.92 5.80
C ALA A 37 1.50 2.56 5.11
N SER A 38 1.75 3.27 4.02
CA SER A 38 0.70 3.70 3.13
C SER A 38 0.17 2.42 2.53
N THR A 39 -1.00 1.99 2.98
CA THR A 39 -1.74 0.92 2.34
C THR A 39 -2.04 1.39 0.92
N GLU A 40 -1.26 0.91 -0.04
CA GLU A 40 -1.53 1.12 -1.45
C GLU A 40 -2.93 0.55 -1.77
N ASP A 41 -3.77 1.33 -2.45
CA ASP A 41 -5.12 0.92 -2.84
C ASP A 41 -5.07 0.22 -4.21
N CYS A 42 -5.19 -1.11 -4.20
CA CYS A 42 -5.17 -1.94 -5.41
C CYS A 42 -6.58 -2.18 -6.00
N SER A 43 -7.64 -1.55 -5.48
CA SER A 43 -9.03 -1.87 -5.87
C SER A 43 -9.37 -1.57 -7.33
N HIS A 44 -8.60 -0.71 -7.98
CA HIS A 44 -8.79 -0.31 -9.38
C HIS A 44 -7.65 -0.78 -10.31
N VAL A 45 -6.73 -1.60 -9.82
CA VAL A 45 -5.66 -2.17 -10.64
C VAL A 45 -6.23 -3.29 -11.50
N HIS A 46 -6.11 -3.13 -12.82
CA HIS A 46 -6.58 -4.10 -13.79
C HIS A 46 -5.49 -5.14 -14.10
N TRP A 47 -5.90 -6.38 -14.34
CA TRP A 47 -5.04 -7.48 -14.76
C TRP A 47 -5.67 -8.17 -15.97
N SER A 48 -4.87 -8.83 -16.80
CA SER A 48 -5.39 -9.58 -17.93
C SER A 48 -4.57 -10.85 -18.19
N TYR A 49 -4.95 -11.59 -19.23
CA TYR A 49 -4.21 -12.78 -19.66
C TYR A 49 -3.18 -12.49 -20.77
N LYS A 50 -3.05 -11.24 -21.24
CA LYS A 50 -2.20 -10.86 -22.39
C LYS A 50 -1.70 -9.41 -22.32
N GLY A 51 -0.55 -9.13 -22.93
CA GLY A 51 0.01 -7.77 -22.98
C GLY A 51 0.66 -7.35 -21.66
N GLU A 52 0.74 -6.04 -21.41
CA GLU A 52 1.48 -5.47 -20.26
C GLU A 52 0.88 -5.82 -18.89
N GLU A 53 -0.35 -6.33 -18.86
CA GLU A 53 -1.06 -6.74 -17.65
C GLU A 53 -1.19 -8.27 -17.54
N ALA A 54 -0.41 -9.01 -18.34
CA ALA A 54 -0.41 -10.47 -18.40
C ALA A 54 0.13 -11.13 -17.11
N PRO A 55 -0.05 -12.45 -16.93
CA PRO A 55 0.38 -13.15 -15.71
C PRO A 55 1.85 -12.98 -15.34
N GLU A 56 2.73 -12.80 -16.33
CA GLU A 56 4.15 -12.53 -16.12
C GLU A 56 4.43 -11.21 -15.38
N HIS A 57 3.44 -10.29 -15.36
CA HIS A 57 3.53 -8.95 -14.78
C HIS A 57 2.66 -8.74 -13.54
N TRP A 58 1.74 -9.68 -13.22
CA TRP A 58 0.84 -9.54 -12.06
C TRP A 58 1.52 -9.16 -10.73
N PRO A 59 2.71 -9.70 -10.36
CA PRO A 59 3.36 -9.35 -9.11
C PRO A 59 3.73 -7.88 -8.98
N ASP A 60 3.91 -7.20 -10.12
CA ASP A 60 4.38 -5.82 -10.23
C ASP A 60 3.23 -4.82 -10.43
N LEU A 61 2.01 -5.30 -10.68
CA LEU A 61 0.85 -4.42 -10.91
C LEU A 61 0.40 -3.67 -9.65
N CYS A 62 0.58 -4.27 -8.47
CA CYS A 62 0.30 -3.64 -7.18
C CYS A 62 1.01 -4.38 -6.05
N SER A 63 1.35 -3.71 -4.94
CA SER A 63 2.02 -4.37 -3.80
C SER A 63 1.25 -5.57 -3.23
N SER A 64 -0.09 -5.53 -3.24
CA SER A 64 -0.91 -6.66 -2.78
C SER A 64 -0.87 -7.89 -3.70
N PHE A 65 -0.40 -7.74 -4.94
CA PHE A 65 -0.28 -8.82 -5.92
C PHE A 65 1.10 -9.47 -5.92
N SER A 66 2.04 -8.98 -5.11
CA SER A 66 3.35 -9.62 -4.92
C SER A 66 3.32 -11.14 -4.69
N PRO A 67 2.30 -11.76 -4.05
CA PRO A 67 2.24 -13.22 -3.95
C PRO A 67 2.16 -13.95 -5.29
N CYS A 68 1.72 -13.32 -6.38
CA CYS A 68 1.67 -13.92 -7.73
C CYS A 68 3.07 -14.35 -8.23
N GLY A 69 4.14 -13.76 -7.69
CA GLY A 69 5.53 -14.11 -8.01
C GLY A 69 6.15 -15.09 -7.02
N GLY A 70 5.35 -15.68 -6.14
CA GLY A 70 5.79 -16.59 -5.08
C GLY A 70 6.19 -17.98 -5.58
N ILE A 71 6.72 -18.80 -4.66
CA ILE A 71 7.17 -20.17 -4.95
C ILE A 71 6.11 -21.25 -4.68
N VAL A 72 5.00 -20.90 -4.03
CA VAL A 72 3.86 -21.79 -3.78
C VAL A 72 2.67 -21.22 -4.55
N GLN A 73 2.59 -21.53 -5.84
CA GLN A 73 1.60 -20.99 -6.77
C GLN A 73 0.79 -22.09 -7.44
N SER A 74 -0.29 -21.70 -8.11
CA SER A 74 -1.12 -22.56 -8.94
C SER A 74 -1.38 -21.87 -10.28
N PRO A 75 -1.66 -22.62 -11.37
CA PRO A 75 -1.70 -24.09 -11.46
C PRO A 75 -0.30 -24.73 -11.41
N ILE A 76 -0.26 -26.05 -11.22
CA ILE A 76 0.97 -26.86 -11.27
C ILE A 76 0.81 -28.03 -12.25
N ASP A 77 1.94 -28.54 -12.75
CA ASP A 77 1.98 -29.83 -13.43
C ASP A 77 1.99 -30.97 -12.40
N ILE A 78 1.03 -31.90 -12.51
CA ILE A 78 0.89 -33.05 -11.61
C ILE A 78 1.53 -34.27 -12.27
N SER A 79 2.85 -34.39 -12.15
CA SER A 79 3.63 -35.49 -12.75
C SER A 79 4.21 -36.50 -11.74
N LYS A 80 4.23 -36.17 -10.44
CA LYS A 80 4.83 -36.98 -9.36
C LYS A 80 3.89 -37.17 -8.17
N ALA A 81 2.60 -37.38 -8.44
CA ALA A 81 1.64 -37.64 -7.38
C ALA A 81 2.00 -38.92 -6.61
N VAL A 82 1.95 -38.86 -5.29
CA VAL A 82 2.08 -40.02 -4.41
C VAL A 82 0.69 -40.48 -4.04
N HIS A 83 0.40 -41.76 -4.28
CA HIS A 83 -0.87 -42.34 -3.86
C HIS A 83 -0.89 -42.48 -2.33
N ASP A 84 -1.79 -41.77 -1.67
CA ASP A 84 -2.03 -41.86 -0.24
C ASP A 84 -3.43 -42.43 0.04
N LYS A 85 -3.46 -43.64 0.62
CA LYS A 85 -4.69 -44.35 0.98
C LYS A 85 -5.33 -43.83 2.29
N HIS A 86 -4.67 -42.92 2.98
CA HIS A 86 -5.14 -42.31 4.23
C HIS A 86 -5.84 -40.96 4.01
N LEU A 87 -5.97 -40.52 2.75
CA LEU A 87 -6.78 -39.36 2.42
C LEU A 87 -8.25 -39.66 2.70
N GLU A 88 -8.86 -38.84 3.54
CA GLU A 88 -10.30 -38.94 3.82
C GLU A 88 -11.11 -38.58 2.56
N PRO A 89 -12.25 -39.27 2.33
CA PRO A 89 -13.14 -38.91 1.23
C PRO A 89 -13.65 -37.47 1.36
N ILE A 90 -13.64 -36.73 0.25
CA ILE A 90 -14.36 -35.45 0.18
C ILE A 90 -15.85 -35.76 0.13
N ILE A 91 -16.60 -35.27 1.12
CA ILE A 91 -18.05 -35.39 1.14
C ILE A 91 -18.65 -34.26 0.31
N PHE A 92 -19.33 -34.61 -0.77
CA PHE A 92 -20.05 -33.67 -1.62
C PHE A 92 -21.51 -33.62 -1.22
N ASP A 93 -21.94 -32.52 -0.60
CA ASP A 93 -23.34 -32.25 -0.25
C ASP A 93 -23.88 -31.07 -1.05
N TYR A 94 -23.96 -31.27 -2.37
CA TYR A 94 -24.49 -30.27 -3.30
C TYR A 94 -25.94 -30.58 -3.64
N TYR A 95 -26.78 -29.55 -3.67
CA TYR A 95 -28.19 -29.66 -3.99
C TYR A 95 -28.58 -28.73 -5.14
N ARG A 96 -29.79 -28.90 -5.68
CA ARG A 96 -30.30 -28.02 -6.73
C ARG A 96 -30.48 -26.61 -6.16
N THR A 97 -29.69 -25.68 -6.66
CA THR A 97 -29.72 -24.28 -6.27
C THR A 97 -30.03 -23.38 -7.46
N ARG A 98 -30.43 -22.15 -7.20
CA ARG A 98 -30.49 -21.12 -8.24
C ARG A 98 -29.09 -20.57 -8.46
N THR A 99 -28.86 -20.08 -9.66
CA THR A 99 -27.55 -19.57 -10.05
C THR A 99 -27.72 -18.31 -10.88
N ASN A 100 -26.88 -17.31 -10.61
CA ASN A 100 -26.69 -16.15 -11.45
C ASN A 100 -25.43 -16.34 -12.29
N ILE A 101 -25.57 -16.26 -13.62
CA ILE A 101 -24.46 -16.48 -14.56
C ILE A 101 -23.96 -15.11 -15.03
N ILE A 102 -22.67 -14.85 -14.85
CA ILE A 102 -22.04 -13.59 -15.26
C ILE A 102 -20.83 -13.85 -16.15
N ASN A 103 -20.63 -12.99 -17.15
CA ASN A 103 -19.35 -12.83 -17.82
C ASN A 103 -18.67 -11.60 -17.22
N ASN A 104 -17.55 -11.79 -16.52
CA ASN A 104 -16.84 -10.71 -15.83
C ASN A 104 -15.65 -10.16 -16.63
N GLY A 105 -15.52 -10.52 -17.91
CA GLY A 105 -14.39 -10.15 -18.78
C GLY A 105 -13.18 -11.08 -18.66
N HIS A 106 -13.08 -11.87 -17.58
CA HIS A 106 -11.99 -12.82 -17.35
C HIS A 106 -12.44 -14.29 -17.41
N THR A 107 -13.71 -14.56 -17.10
CA THR A 107 -14.32 -15.90 -17.17
C THR A 107 -15.85 -15.84 -17.27
N ILE A 108 -16.47 -17.00 -17.50
CA ILE A 108 -17.90 -17.22 -17.25
C ILE A 108 -18.04 -17.79 -15.83
N GLN A 109 -18.68 -17.05 -14.93
CA GLN A 109 -18.80 -17.39 -13.51
C GLN A 109 -20.26 -17.72 -13.16
N PHE A 110 -20.44 -18.80 -12.41
CA PHE A 110 -21.72 -19.27 -11.88
C PHE A 110 -21.78 -18.92 -10.38
N ASN A 111 -22.51 -17.87 -10.03
CA ASN A 111 -22.74 -17.48 -8.64
C ASN A 111 -23.89 -18.30 -8.06
N VAL A 112 -23.57 -19.16 -7.10
CA VAL A 112 -24.51 -20.08 -6.46
C VAL A 112 -25.17 -19.42 -5.24
N ASP A 113 -26.50 -19.45 -5.17
CA ASP A 113 -27.25 -19.04 -3.97
C ASP A 113 -26.95 -20.01 -2.80
N LYS A 114 -26.84 -19.46 -1.58
CA LYS A 114 -26.64 -20.22 -0.34
C LYS A 114 -27.87 -20.98 0.13
#